data_AF-A0A497GTJ0-F1
#
_entry.id   AF-A0A497GTJ0-F1
#
_cell.length_a   1.000
_cell.length_b   1.000
_cell.length_c   1.000
_cell.angle_alpha   90.00
_cell.angle_beta   90.00
_cell.angle_gamma   90.00
#
_symmetry.space_group_name_H-M   'P 1'
#
loop_
_entity.id
_entity.type
_entity.pdbx_description
1 polymer ?
#
loop_
_entity_poly.entity_id
_entity_poly.type
_entity_poly.pdbx_seq_one_letter_code
_entity_poly.pdbx_strand_id
1 'polypeptide(L)'
;MVSEHTNAKQIYKYALSVVKSAKRNNGRKPVLKKLSARLDRYDTKIDLENQMVIVKLRDKEFRIKLLHSREYTRKFVGKKWYEVIISIDRQRRIWVCIPFKWIYEPHKPRRVLSLDINLKKIVIYNGKSVRRIDTRFTESLYLKHPAENIQKKHSYAWRRNKKWLKIIKALHRRSKNIVVDWSRKFAKYIVLKAKRTRSAIVLEDLDKLWFNASQKSSSLADMLSRFAYRKLQLAIITKAIEYNVPIVFVKPRNTSTTCPEYGAKLNYNHRLALCTRCGLIADRDTVGSMNIYFKSIQVLAPRLGSWSTRSMTDENQPKGGLLIDEPMTNYIHSYKFI
;
A
#
# COMPACT_ATOMS: atom_id res chain seq x y z
N MET A 1 -19.03 12.81 -13.55
CA MET A 1 -18.49 13.13 -12.21
C MET A 1 -17.01 13.43 -12.42
N VAL A 2 -16.50 14.64 -12.19
CA VAL A 2 -15.11 14.97 -12.55
C VAL A 2 -14.25 15.08 -11.29
N SER A 3 -13.53 14.00 -11.01
CA SER A 3 -12.39 14.02 -10.08
C SER A 3 -11.17 13.38 -10.75
N GLU A 4 -10.97 13.70 -12.04
CA GLU A 4 -9.82 13.26 -12.81
C GLU A 4 -8.88 14.43 -13.04
N HIS A 5 -7.59 14.15 -12.87
CA HIS A 5 -6.53 15.14 -12.91
C HIS A 5 -6.24 15.54 -14.37
N THR A 6 -6.98 16.52 -14.89
CA THR A 6 -6.79 17.03 -16.25
C THR A 6 -5.54 17.90 -16.34
N ASN A 7 -4.73 17.70 -17.38
CA ASN A 7 -3.61 18.59 -17.70
C ASN A 7 -4.14 20.02 -17.93
N ALA A 8 -3.49 21.03 -17.33
CA ALA A 8 -3.87 22.43 -17.41
C ALA A 8 -4.18 22.90 -18.84
N LYS A 9 -3.39 22.47 -19.82
CA LYS A 9 -3.57 22.79 -21.25
C LYS A 9 -4.84 22.22 -21.86
N GLN A 10 -5.35 21.11 -21.32
CA GLN A 10 -6.52 20.39 -21.82
C GLN A 10 -7.78 20.58 -20.96
N ILE A 11 -7.69 21.35 -19.86
CA ILE A 11 -8.82 21.58 -18.94
C ILE A 11 -10.08 22.02 -19.69
N TYR A 12 -9.94 22.98 -20.61
CA TYR A 12 -11.08 23.48 -21.37
C TYR A 12 -11.72 22.41 -22.27
N LYS A 13 -10.90 21.68 -23.05
CA LYS A 13 -11.38 20.60 -23.94
C LYS A 13 -12.10 19.51 -23.15
N TYR A 14 -11.54 19.11 -22.01
CA TYR A 14 -12.14 18.09 -21.14
C TYR A 14 -13.44 18.60 -20.50
N ALA A 15 -13.45 19.81 -19.95
CA ALA A 15 -14.65 20.41 -19.37
C ALA A 15 -15.78 20.51 -20.40
N LEU A 16 -15.46 20.94 -21.63
CA LEU A 16 -16.41 21.01 -22.74
C LEU A 16 -16.96 19.62 -23.11
N SER A 17 -16.10 18.60 -23.19
CA SER A 17 -16.51 17.21 -23.44
C SER A 17 -17.50 16.71 -22.39
N VAL A 18 -17.20 16.92 -21.11
CA VAL A 18 -18.08 16.51 -20.00
C VAL A 18 -19.42 17.24 -20.05
N VAL A 19 -19.43 18.53 -20.36
CA VAL A 19 -20.67 19.32 -20.51
C VAL A 19 -21.49 18.83 -21.72
N LYS A 20 -20.85 18.59 -22.87
CA LYS A 20 -21.52 18.04 -24.06
C LYS A 20 -22.13 16.66 -23.79
N SER A 21 -21.38 15.78 -23.13
CA SER A 21 -21.86 14.45 -22.71
C SER A 21 -23.04 14.53 -21.74
N ALA A 22 -22.97 15.44 -20.75
CA ALA A 22 -24.09 15.65 -19.82
C ALA A 22 -25.35 16.15 -20.53
N LYS A 23 -25.22 17.09 -21.48
CA LYS A 23 -26.33 17.58 -22.30
C LYS A 23 -26.95 16.47 -23.16
N ARG A 24 -26.12 15.68 -23.85
CA ARG A 24 -26.59 14.57 -24.71
C ARG A 24 -27.38 13.51 -23.95
N ASN A 25 -27.02 13.26 -22.69
CA ASN A 25 -27.62 12.21 -21.86
C ASN A 25 -28.70 12.72 -20.87
N ASN A 26 -29.23 13.95 -21.05
CA ASN A 26 -30.11 14.61 -20.08
C ASN A 26 -29.59 14.53 -18.62
N GLY A 27 -28.27 14.57 -18.46
CA GLY A 27 -27.59 14.47 -17.18
C GLY A 27 -27.58 15.78 -16.42
N ARG A 28 -27.34 15.72 -15.11
CA ARG A 28 -27.17 16.91 -14.26
C ARG A 28 -25.97 17.75 -14.70
N LYS A 29 -26.10 19.08 -14.58
CA LYS A 29 -25.02 20.03 -14.85
C LYS A 29 -23.74 19.64 -14.09
N PRO A 30 -22.60 19.43 -14.78
CA PRO A 30 -21.33 19.14 -14.13
C PRO A 30 -20.89 20.28 -13.21
N VAL A 31 -20.38 19.94 -12.02
CA VAL A 31 -19.89 20.92 -11.04
C VAL A 31 -18.45 20.56 -10.65
N LEU A 32 -17.58 21.57 -10.61
CA LEU A 32 -16.21 21.42 -10.14
C LEU A 32 -16.19 21.28 -8.61
N LYS A 33 -15.91 20.07 -8.11
CA LYS A 33 -15.93 19.76 -6.67
C LYS A 33 -14.61 20.05 -5.95
N LYS A 34 -13.51 20.12 -6.69
CA LYS A 34 -12.15 20.29 -6.17
C LYS A 34 -11.33 21.12 -7.14
N LEU A 35 -10.61 22.10 -6.63
CA LEU A 35 -9.64 22.87 -7.40
C LEU A 35 -8.35 22.07 -7.47
N SER A 36 -8.04 21.53 -8.64
CA SER A 36 -6.75 20.88 -8.89
C SER A 36 -6.36 21.00 -10.35
N ALA A 37 -5.08 21.16 -10.60
CA ALA A 37 -4.50 21.20 -11.93
C ALA A 37 -3.26 20.31 -11.98
N ARG A 38 -3.08 19.61 -13.10
CA ARG A 38 -1.87 18.87 -13.42
C ARG A 38 -1.07 19.72 -14.41
N LEU A 39 0.18 19.98 -14.07
CA LEU A 39 1.08 20.82 -14.83
C LEU A 39 2.24 19.96 -15.34
N ASP A 40 2.59 20.17 -16.60
CA ASP A 40 3.70 19.45 -17.21
C ASP A 40 5.05 20.12 -16.91
N ARG A 41 6.12 19.51 -17.41
CA ARG A 41 7.50 19.99 -17.24
C ARG A 41 7.82 21.32 -17.92
N TYR A 42 6.98 21.78 -18.84
CA TYR A 42 7.18 23.05 -19.54
C TYR A 42 6.57 24.21 -18.75
N ASP A 43 5.48 23.94 -18.03
CA ASP A 43 4.78 24.94 -17.22
C ASP A 43 5.32 25.00 -15.78
N THR A 44 6.24 24.11 -15.40
CA THR A 44 6.77 24.03 -14.04
C THR A 44 8.28 23.83 -13.99
N LYS A 45 8.92 24.51 -13.02
CA LYS A 45 10.31 24.29 -12.63
C LYS A 45 10.36 23.92 -11.16
N ILE A 46 11.10 22.88 -10.83
CA ILE A 46 11.25 22.39 -9.45
C ILE A 46 12.68 22.68 -9.00
N ASP A 47 12.81 23.49 -7.96
CA ASP A 47 14.06 23.80 -7.30
C ASP A 47 14.02 23.21 -5.89
N LEU A 48 14.53 21.98 -5.74
CA LEU A 48 14.51 21.27 -4.46
C LEU A 48 15.53 21.79 -3.45
N GLU A 49 16.57 22.51 -3.91
CA GLU A 49 17.61 23.09 -3.05
C GLU A 49 17.05 24.27 -2.26
N ASN A 50 16.32 25.15 -2.95
CA ASN A 50 15.58 26.26 -2.33
C ASN A 50 14.19 25.85 -1.83
N GLN A 51 13.80 24.58 -2.05
CA GLN A 51 12.48 24.03 -1.70
C GLN A 51 11.33 24.80 -2.36
N MET A 52 11.49 25.16 -3.64
CA MET A 52 10.54 25.95 -4.41
C MET A 52 9.99 25.16 -5.60
N VAL A 53 8.71 25.36 -5.88
CA VAL A 53 8.07 24.95 -7.12
C VAL A 53 7.59 26.22 -7.81
N ILE A 54 8.17 26.47 -8.98
CA ILE A 54 7.86 27.62 -9.81
C ILE A 54 6.88 27.16 -10.87
N VAL A 55 5.74 27.82 -10.93
CA VAL A 55 4.64 27.50 -11.83
C VAL A 55 4.42 28.69 -12.74
N LYS A 56 4.52 28.47 -14.05
CA LYS A 56 4.25 29.48 -15.07
C LYS A 56 2.85 29.25 -15.62
N LEU A 57 1.99 30.26 -15.50
CA LEU A 57 0.64 30.23 -16.03
C LEU A 57 0.42 31.51 -16.83
N ARG A 58 0.42 31.38 -18.16
CA ARG A 58 0.41 32.53 -19.09
C ARG A 58 1.56 33.48 -18.74
N ASP A 59 1.25 34.74 -18.46
CA ASP A 59 2.23 35.79 -18.20
C ASP A 59 2.58 35.93 -16.71
N LYS A 60 2.13 34.98 -15.87
CA LYS A 60 2.35 35.02 -14.41
C LYS A 60 3.21 33.85 -13.94
N GLU A 61 4.17 34.15 -13.07
CA GLU A 61 4.98 33.18 -12.37
C GLU A 61 4.55 33.09 -10.90
N PHE A 62 4.23 31.88 -10.44
CA PHE A 62 3.87 31.60 -9.06
C PHE A 62 4.96 30.77 -8.41
N ARG A 63 5.50 31.27 -7.30
CA ARG A 63 6.56 30.59 -6.54
C ARG A 63 5.95 29.98 -5.27
N ILE A 64 5.94 28.65 -5.21
CA ILE A 64 5.33 27.90 -4.11
C ILE A 64 6.44 27.24 -3.28
N LYS A 65 6.55 27.64 -2.00
CA LYS A 65 7.50 27.04 -1.07
C LYS A 65 6.99 25.69 -0.56
N LEU A 66 7.83 24.67 -0.63
CA LEU A 66 7.59 23.34 -0.08
C LEU A 66 7.92 23.35 1.43
N LEU A 67 6.95 22.95 2.25
CA LEU A 67 7.05 23.00 3.72
C LEU A 67 7.68 21.75 4.35
N HIS A 68 8.43 20.95 3.59
CA HIS A 68 9.09 19.75 4.10
C HIS A 68 10.46 20.09 4.71
N SER A 69 11.00 19.23 5.58
CA SER A 69 12.37 19.39 6.07
C SER A 69 13.36 19.23 4.91
N ARG A 70 14.46 20.00 4.94
CA ARG A 70 15.53 19.93 3.93
C ARG A 70 16.12 18.52 3.83
N GLU A 71 16.30 17.85 4.97
CA GLU A 71 16.76 16.45 5.01
C GLU A 71 15.83 15.50 4.24
N TYR A 72 14.52 15.73 4.31
CA TYR A 72 13.56 14.90 3.58
C TYR A 72 13.58 15.17 2.08
N THR A 73 13.74 16.44 1.65
CA THR A 73 13.74 16.79 0.23
C THR A 73 15.02 16.39 -0.49
N ARG A 74 16.16 16.34 0.22
CA ARG A 74 17.47 15.95 -0.32
C ARG A 74 17.45 14.62 -1.09
N LYS A 75 16.67 13.64 -0.63
CA LYS A 75 16.60 12.31 -1.31
C LYS A 75 15.96 12.36 -2.70
N PHE A 76 15.34 13.46 -3.09
CA PHE A 76 14.74 13.65 -4.40
C PHE A 76 15.60 14.51 -5.34
N VAL A 77 16.66 15.14 -4.84
CA VAL A 77 17.58 15.95 -5.65
C VAL A 77 18.22 15.08 -6.73
N GLY A 78 18.30 15.61 -7.95
CA GLY A 78 18.82 14.89 -9.12
C GLY A 78 17.88 13.80 -9.69
N LYS A 79 16.71 13.54 -9.08
CA LYS A 79 15.77 12.54 -9.61
C LYS A 79 14.88 13.14 -10.69
N LYS A 80 14.65 12.37 -11.76
CA LYS A 80 13.68 12.71 -12.81
C LYS A 80 12.28 12.78 -12.22
N TRP A 81 11.55 13.83 -12.53
CA TRP A 81 10.13 13.99 -12.21
C TRP A 81 9.33 14.11 -13.50
N TYR A 82 8.01 13.94 -13.42
CA TYR A 82 7.13 13.86 -14.60
C TYR A 82 6.19 15.05 -14.73
N GLU A 83 5.43 15.32 -13.69
CA GLU A 83 4.39 16.35 -13.65
C GLU A 83 4.28 16.92 -12.23
N VAL A 84 3.62 18.07 -12.09
CA VAL A 84 3.27 18.64 -10.80
C VAL A 84 1.76 18.72 -10.70
N ILE A 85 1.20 18.10 -9.67
CA ILE A 85 -0.23 18.22 -9.37
C ILE A 85 -0.39 19.20 -8.21
N ILE A 86 -1.07 20.30 -8.48
CA ILE A 86 -1.42 21.30 -7.49
C ILE A 86 -2.90 21.13 -7.17
N SER A 87 -3.23 21.13 -5.88
CA SER A 87 -4.63 21.15 -5.47
C SER A 87 -4.88 22.04 -4.26
N ILE A 88 -6.02 22.70 -4.26
CA ILE A 88 -6.46 23.56 -3.16
C ILE A 88 -7.58 22.84 -2.42
N ASP A 89 -7.41 22.68 -1.12
CA ASP A 89 -8.44 22.07 -0.28
C ASP A 89 -9.50 23.09 0.17
N ARG A 90 -10.54 22.60 0.87
CA ARG A 90 -11.62 23.45 1.37
C ARG A 90 -11.18 24.50 2.40
N GLN A 91 -10.00 24.32 3.00
CA GLN A 91 -9.40 25.25 3.95
C GLN A 91 -8.40 26.19 3.26
N ARG A 92 -8.44 26.28 1.92
CA ARG A 92 -7.54 27.09 1.09
C ARG A 92 -6.05 26.72 1.22
N ARG A 93 -5.72 25.51 1.68
CA ARG A 93 -4.34 25.04 1.71
C ARG A 93 -3.94 24.48 0.35
N ILE A 94 -2.74 24.83 -0.08
CA ILE A 94 -2.14 24.37 -1.32
C ILE A 94 -1.40 23.06 -1.05
N TRP A 95 -1.75 22.03 -1.80
CA TRP A 95 -1.09 20.73 -1.82
C TRP A 95 -0.36 20.57 -3.15
N VAL A 96 0.93 20.28 -3.07
CA VAL A 96 1.78 20.00 -4.22
C VAL A 96 2.19 18.54 -4.19
N CYS A 97 1.93 17.82 -5.28
CA CYS A 97 2.35 16.43 -5.46
C CYS A 97 3.25 16.35 -6.68
N ILE A 98 4.46 15.81 -6.49
CA ILE A 98 5.48 15.66 -7.52
C ILE A 98 5.84 14.17 -7.59
N PRO A 99 5.39 13.42 -8.60
CA PRO A 99 5.91 12.09 -8.89
C PRO A 99 7.35 12.13 -9.38
N PHE A 100 8.22 11.39 -8.68
CA PHE A 100 9.62 11.16 -9.06
C PHE A 100 9.83 9.73 -9.54
N LYS A 101 10.69 9.55 -10.54
CA LYS A 101 11.23 8.24 -10.93
C LYS A 101 12.16 7.76 -9.82
N TRP A 102 11.91 6.54 -9.34
CA TRP A 102 12.78 5.87 -8.38
C TRP A 102 13.37 4.61 -9.01
N ILE A 103 14.69 4.53 -9.07
CA ILE A 103 15.40 3.35 -9.58
C ILE A 103 15.56 2.37 -8.41
N TYR A 104 15.18 1.11 -8.63
CA TYR A 104 15.26 0.05 -7.63
C TYR A 104 16.35 -0.95 -8.02
N GLU A 105 17.46 -0.89 -7.30
CA GLU A 105 18.65 -1.72 -7.52
C GLU A 105 18.97 -2.45 -6.21
N PRO A 106 18.24 -3.53 -5.89
CA PRO A 106 18.40 -4.21 -4.62
C PRO A 106 19.78 -4.85 -4.49
N HIS A 107 20.38 -4.72 -3.30
CA HIS A 107 21.65 -5.37 -3.01
C HIS A 107 21.51 -6.90 -2.96
N LYS A 108 22.59 -7.64 -3.27
CA LYS A 108 22.62 -9.09 -3.08
C LYS A 108 22.49 -9.45 -1.58
N PRO A 109 21.45 -10.20 -1.18
CA PRO A 109 21.21 -10.54 0.22
C PRO A 109 22.21 -11.59 0.71
N ARG A 110 22.66 -11.46 1.96
CA ARG A 110 23.46 -12.44 2.70
C ARG A 110 22.64 -13.24 3.71
N ARG A 111 21.47 -12.71 4.09
CA ARG A 111 20.58 -13.26 5.10
C ARG A 111 19.13 -13.07 4.66
N VAL A 112 18.21 -13.66 5.41
CA VAL A 112 16.78 -13.59 5.16
C VAL A 112 16.08 -13.16 6.44
N LEU A 113 15.05 -12.33 6.32
CA LEU A 113 14.13 -11.95 7.38
C LEU A 113 12.72 -12.25 6.92
N SER A 114 12.12 -13.32 7.45
CA SER A 114 10.71 -13.62 7.19
C SER A 114 9.80 -12.87 8.14
N LEU A 115 8.69 -12.39 7.60
CA LEU A 115 7.65 -11.69 8.33
C LEU A 115 6.33 -12.45 8.19
N ASP A 116 5.84 -12.96 9.30
CA ASP A 116 4.47 -13.45 9.43
C ASP A 116 3.63 -12.37 10.12
N ILE A 117 2.57 -11.93 9.46
CA ILE A 117 1.79 -10.75 9.87
C ILE A 117 0.39 -11.19 10.29
N ASN A 118 0.12 -11.08 11.59
CA ASN A 118 -1.20 -11.29 12.16
C ASN A 118 -1.82 -9.98 12.67
N LEU A 119 -3.13 -9.99 12.94
CA LEU A 119 -3.82 -8.80 13.45
C LEU A 119 -3.25 -8.34 14.80
N LYS A 120 -2.88 -9.26 15.70
CA LYS A 120 -2.35 -8.91 17.03
C LYS A 120 -0.85 -8.68 17.03
N LYS A 121 -0.09 -9.49 16.29
CA LYS A 121 1.38 -9.49 16.34
C LYS A 121 1.98 -9.70 14.96
N ILE A 122 3.19 -9.19 14.75
CA ILE A 122 4.07 -9.60 13.66
C ILE A 122 5.17 -10.48 14.24
N VAL A 123 5.38 -11.64 13.63
CA VAL A 123 6.45 -12.56 13.96
C VAL A 123 7.56 -12.40 12.92
N ILE A 124 8.77 -12.15 13.40
CA ILE A 124 9.96 -11.94 12.59
C ILE A 124 10.92 -13.08 12.88
N TYR A 125 11.35 -13.80 11.84
CA TYR A 125 12.34 -14.85 11.97
C TYR A 125 13.53 -14.59 11.05
N ASN A 126 14.74 -14.75 11.59
CA ASN A 126 16.00 -14.45 10.89
C ASN A 126 16.87 -15.70 10.62
N GLY A 127 16.32 -16.90 10.84
CA GLY A 127 17.05 -18.16 10.78
C GLY A 127 17.65 -18.64 12.11
N LYS A 128 17.69 -17.78 13.14
CA LYS A 128 18.26 -18.12 14.46
C LYS A 128 17.31 -17.84 15.61
N SER A 129 16.63 -16.70 15.57
CA SER A 129 15.75 -16.24 16.63
C SER A 129 14.44 -15.68 16.09
N VAL A 130 13.42 -15.80 16.92
CA VAL A 130 12.06 -15.33 16.64
C VAL A 130 11.81 -14.09 17.49
N ARG A 131 11.40 -12.99 16.84
CA ARG A 131 10.99 -11.76 17.54
C ARG A 131 9.53 -11.47 17.23
N ARG A 132 8.74 -11.23 18.28
CA ARG A 132 7.34 -10.82 18.16
C ARG A 132 7.20 -9.33 18.45
N ILE A 133 6.38 -8.65 17.66
CA ILE A 133 6.08 -7.23 17.82
C ILE A 133 4.57 -7.05 17.80
N ASP A 134 4.00 -6.47 18.86
CA ASP A 134 2.57 -6.22 18.95
C ASP A 134 2.15 -5.11 17.98
N THR A 135 1.02 -5.31 17.30
CA THR A 135 0.43 -4.31 16.42
C THR A 135 -0.59 -3.45 17.15
N ARG A 136 -0.87 -2.27 16.59
CA ARG A 136 -1.99 -1.41 17.04
C ARG A 136 -3.27 -1.63 16.24
N PHE A 137 -3.36 -2.73 15.48
CA PHE A 137 -4.52 -2.98 14.63
C PHE A 137 -5.76 -3.38 15.43
N THR A 138 -5.58 -3.98 16.60
CA THR A 138 -6.66 -4.26 17.57
C THR A 138 -7.29 -2.98 18.12
N GLU A 139 -6.49 -1.97 18.46
CA GLU A 139 -6.98 -0.64 18.87
C GLU A 139 -7.82 -0.01 17.74
N SER A 140 -7.33 -0.10 16.50
CA SER A 140 -8.09 0.33 15.32
C SER A 140 -9.41 -0.43 15.16
N LEU A 141 -9.43 -1.74 15.46
CA LEU A 141 -10.65 -2.56 15.39
C LEU A 141 -11.67 -2.12 16.43
N TYR A 142 -11.22 -1.91 17.67
CA TYR A 142 -12.05 -1.43 18.77
C TYR A 142 -12.73 -0.10 18.44
N LEU A 143 -12.03 0.81 17.75
CA LEU A 143 -12.61 2.10 17.32
C LEU A 143 -13.66 1.96 16.20
N LYS A 144 -13.53 0.96 15.32
CA LYS A 144 -14.51 0.74 14.24
C LYS A 144 -15.76 0.02 14.70
N HIS A 145 -15.63 -0.88 15.67
CA HIS A 145 -16.75 -1.69 16.15
C HIS A 145 -17.98 -0.86 16.57
N PRO A 146 -17.88 0.17 17.43
CA PRO A 146 -19.04 0.99 17.80
C PRO A 146 -19.56 1.81 16.61
N ALA A 147 -18.67 2.29 15.73
CA ALA A 147 -19.07 3.05 14.56
C ALA A 147 -19.95 2.20 13.62
N GLU A 148 -19.52 0.98 13.31
CA GLU A 148 -20.31 0.07 12.47
C GLU A 148 -21.59 -0.40 13.16
N ASN A 149 -21.57 -0.66 14.47
CA ASN A 149 -22.77 -1.03 15.21
C ASN A 149 -23.83 0.09 15.15
N ILE A 150 -23.42 1.35 15.31
CA ILE A 150 -24.30 2.52 15.17
C ILE A 150 -24.83 2.62 13.73
N GLN A 151 -23.96 2.42 12.73
CA GLN A 151 -24.37 2.47 11.33
C GLN A 151 -25.38 1.37 10.96
N LYS A 152 -25.23 0.17 11.53
CA LYS A 152 -26.15 -0.96 11.33
C LYS A 152 -27.49 -0.72 12.04
N LYS A 153 -27.46 -0.38 13.33
CA LYS A 153 -28.67 -0.15 14.15
C LYS A 153 -29.50 1.03 13.67
N HIS A 154 -28.86 2.08 13.15
CA HIS A 154 -29.53 3.33 12.78
C HIS A 154 -29.26 3.72 11.31
N SER A 155 -29.30 2.74 10.40
CA SER A 155 -28.94 2.87 8.99
C SER A 155 -29.54 4.10 8.28
N TYR A 156 -30.79 4.44 8.58
CA TYR A 156 -31.47 5.61 8.02
C TYR A 156 -31.06 6.95 8.66
N ALA A 157 -30.87 6.97 9.98
CA ALA A 157 -30.71 8.18 10.76
C ALA A 157 -29.25 8.69 10.81
N TRP A 158 -28.26 7.79 10.86
CA TRP A 158 -26.87 8.18 11.09
C TRP A 158 -26.30 9.08 9.98
N ARG A 159 -26.81 8.95 8.73
CA ARG A 159 -26.40 9.79 7.59
C ARG A 159 -27.03 11.18 7.62
N ARG A 160 -28.23 11.31 8.17
CA ARG A 160 -29.00 12.56 8.23
C ARG A 160 -28.64 13.39 9.47
N ASN A 161 -28.31 12.73 10.57
CA ASN A 161 -27.86 13.40 11.78
C ASN A 161 -26.40 13.85 11.66
N LYS A 162 -26.19 15.18 11.52
CA LYS A 162 -24.85 15.78 11.37
C LYS A 162 -23.91 15.44 12.53
N LYS A 163 -24.39 15.34 13.77
CA LYS A 163 -23.59 15.02 14.96
C LYS A 163 -23.07 13.58 14.87
N TRP A 164 -23.95 12.64 14.58
CA TRP A 164 -23.59 11.22 14.41
C TRP A 164 -22.62 11.01 13.26
N LEU A 165 -22.91 11.63 12.11
CA LEU A 165 -22.04 11.58 10.94
C LEU A 165 -20.62 12.09 11.24
N LYS A 166 -20.50 13.17 12.04
CA LYS A 166 -19.21 13.74 12.46
C LYS A 166 -18.44 12.75 13.36
N ILE A 167 -19.11 12.14 14.33
CA ILE A 167 -18.50 11.17 15.26
C ILE A 167 -18.02 9.92 14.51
N ILE A 168 -18.87 9.31 13.68
CA ILE A 168 -18.53 8.12 12.89
C ILE A 168 -17.33 8.41 11.98
N LYS A 169 -17.33 9.55 11.28
CA LYS A 169 -16.20 9.97 10.45
C LYS A 169 -14.91 10.14 11.26
N ALA A 170 -15.00 10.69 12.47
CA ALA A 170 -13.85 10.86 13.35
C ALA A 170 -13.28 9.49 13.80
N LEU A 171 -14.13 8.54 14.20
CA LEU A 171 -13.73 7.19 14.57
C LEU A 171 -13.06 6.44 13.42
N HIS A 172 -13.68 6.45 12.24
CA HIS A 172 -13.10 5.82 11.04
C HIS A 172 -11.77 6.46 10.64
N ARG A 173 -11.67 7.79 10.73
CA ARG A 173 -10.42 8.51 10.45
C ARG A 173 -9.33 8.16 11.47
N ARG A 174 -9.67 8.10 12.76
CA ARG A 174 -8.72 7.74 13.83
C ARG A 174 -8.21 6.31 13.66
N SER A 175 -9.10 5.35 13.46
CA SER A 175 -8.76 3.94 13.15
C SER A 175 -7.80 3.85 11.96
N LYS A 176 -8.15 4.49 10.83
CA LYS A 176 -7.30 4.52 9.63
C LYS A 176 -5.92 5.12 9.91
N ASN A 177 -5.88 6.21 10.66
CA ASN A 177 -4.62 6.88 10.98
C ASN A 177 -3.70 6.01 11.85
N ILE A 178 -4.24 5.29 12.83
CA ILE A 178 -3.47 4.36 13.68
C ILE A 178 -2.81 3.28 12.81
N VAL A 179 -3.59 2.63 11.93
CA VAL A 179 -3.09 1.59 11.03
C VAL A 179 -1.98 2.13 10.13
N VAL A 180 -2.20 3.29 9.50
CA VAL A 180 -1.25 3.89 8.56
C VAL A 180 0.03 4.34 9.25
N ASP A 181 -0.07 5.01 10.40
CA ASP A 181 1.07 5.48 11.17
C ASP A 181 1.94 4.31 11.66
N TRP A 182 1.31 3.34 12.32
CA TRP A 182 2.00 2.16 12.83
C TRP A 182 2.68 1.38 11.70
N SER A 183 1.97 1.16 10.58
CA SER A 183 2.53 0.48 9.40
C SER A 183 3.76 1.18 8.85
N ARG A 184 3.73 2.52 8.74
CA ARG A 184 4.86 3.31 8.23
C ARG A 184 6.07 3.27 9.17
N LYS A 185 5.83 3.34 10.49
CA LYS A 185 6.88 3.25 11.51
C LYS A 185 7.54 1.87 11.50
N PHE A 186 6.72 0.81 11.49
CA PHE A 186 7.21 -0.57 11.40
C PHE A 186 7.99 -0.81 10.10
N ALA A 187 7.45 -0.38 8.96
CA ALA A 187 8.11 -0.52 7.66
C ALA A 187 9.50 0.14 7.64
N LYS A 188 9.62 1.38 8.16
CA LYS A 188 10.92 2.04 8.28
C LYS A 188 11.88 1.24 9.17
N TYR A 189 11.40 0.79 10.33
CA TYR A 189 12.21 0.00 11.25
C TYR A 189 12.74 -1.30 10.62
N ILE A 190 11.86 -2.11 10.01
CA ILE A 190 12.26 -3.41 9.48
C ILE A 190 13.15 -3.31 8.24
N VAL A 191 12.89 -2.32 7.37
CA VAL A 191 13.71 -2.08 6.19
C VAL A 191 15.10 -1.58 6.56
N LEU A 192 15.22 -0.66 7.52
CA LEU A 192 16.52 -0.21 8.01
C LEU A 192 17.29 -1.35 8.69
N LYS A 193 16.59 -2.21 9.45
CA LYS A 193 17.19 -3.42 10.03
C LYS A 193 17.72 -4.34 8.93
N ALA A 194 16.90 -4.65 7.93
CA ALA A 194 17.26 -5.51 6.80
C ALA A 194 18.45 -4.95 6.01
N LYS A 195 18.48 -3.63 5.75
CA LYS A 195 19.61 -2.97 5.10
C LYS A 195 20.91 -3.14 5.88
N ARG A 196 20.87 -2.90 7.21
CA ARG A 196 22.06 -3.06 8.08
C ARG A 196 22.58 -4.49 8.10
N THR A 197 21.68 -5.48 8.10
CA THR A 197 22.06 -6.91 8.14
C THR A 197 22.29 -7.52 6.75
N ARG A 198 22.20 -6.72 5.68
CA ARG A 198 22.18 -7.19 4.28
C ARG A 198 21.21 -8.35 4.06
N SER A 199 20.01 -8.22 4.62
CA SER A 199 18.96 -9.22 4.56
C SER A 199 17.95 -8.93 3.46
N ALA A 200 17.44 -9.96 2.81
CA ALA A 200 16.17 -9.89 2.10
C ALA A 200 14.99 -9.94 3.07
N ILE A 201 13.94 -9.16 2.78
CA ILE A 201 12.67 -9.22 3.48
C ILE A 201 11.76 -10.18 2.74
N VAL A 202 11.22 -11.16 3.46
CA VAL A 202 10.27 -12.12 2.91
C VAL A 202 8.89 -11.81 3.43
N LEU A 203 7.94 -11.68 2.51
CA LEU A 203 6.53 -11.47 2.77
C LEU A 203 5.73 -12.62 2.15
N GLU A 204 4.60 -12.96 2.76
CA GLU A 204 3.64 -13.84 2.10
C GLU A 204 2.93 -13.11 0.95
N ASP A 205 2.78 -13.80 -0.19
CA ASP A 205 1.93 -13.39 -1.30
C ASP A 205 0.47 -13.70 -0.96
N LEU A 206 -0.22 -12.75 -0.36
CA LEU A 206 -1.61 -12.91 0.01
C LEU A 206 -2.59 -12.41 -1.05
N ASP A 207 -2.16 -11.86 -2.19
CA ASP A 207 -3.08 -11.26 -3.17
C ASP A 207 -4.15 -12.26 -3.63
N LYS A 208 -3.75 -13.52 -3.83
CA LYS A 208 -4.67 -14.63 -4.17
C LYS A 208 -5.53 -15.09 -3.00
N LEU A 209 -5.02 -15.02 -1.77
CA LEU A 209 -5.80 -15.36 -0.58
C LEU A 209 -6.89 -14.34 -0.31
N TRP A 210 -6.60 -13.05 -0.51
CA TRP A 210 -7.57 -11.98 -0.28
C TRP A 210 -8.69 -11.94 -1.32
N PHE A 211 -8.39 -12.22 -2.59
CA PHE A 211 -9.43 -12.35 -3.63
C PHE A 211 -10.46 -13.41 -3.23
N ASN A 212 -10.00 -14.59 -2.82
CA ASN A 212 -10.86 -15.70 -2.44
C ASN A 212 -11.54 -15.51 -1.07
N ALA A 213 -10.83 -14.98 -0.08
CA ALA A 213 -11.40 -14.73 1.25
C ALA A 213 -12.42 -13.60 1.26
N SER A 214 -12.31 -12.63 0.32
CA SER A 214 -13.29 -11.54 0.19
C SER A 214 -14.70 -12.02 -0.12
N GLN A 215 -14.83 -13.21 -0.71
CA GLN A 215 -16.10 -13.85 -1.02
C GLN A 215 -16.63 -14.72 0.13
N LYS A 216 -15.78 -15.10 1.12
CA LYS A 216 -16.10 -16.12 2.13
C LYS A 216 -16.42 -15.56 3.52
N SER A 217 -15.85 -14.44 3.94
CA SER A 217 -16.21 -13.82 5.23
C SER A 217 -16.22 -12.28 5.18
N SER A 218 -17.26 -11.70 5.78
CA SER A 218 -17.55 -10.26 5.78
C SER A 218 -17.41 -9.61 7.15
N SER A 219 -16.79 -10.29 8.12
CA SER A 219 -16.65 -9.74 9.47
C SER A 219 -15.81 -8.45 9.47
N LEU A 220 -16.15 -7.52 10.37
CA LEU A 220 -15.40 -6.28 10.58
C LEU A 220 -13.91 -6.57 10.80
N ALA A 221 -13.61 -7.57 11.62
CA ALA A 221 -12.25 -7.98 11.96
C ALA A 221 -11.50 -8.42 10.71
N ASP A 222 -12.13 -9.21 9.85
CA ASP A 222 -11.51 -9.66 8.60
C ASP A 222 -11.28 -8.47 7.67
N MET A 223 -12.27 -7.59 7.47
CA MET A 223 -12.13 -6.42 6.62
C MET A 223 -11.02 -5.48 7.09
N LEU A 224 -10.93 -5.24 8.39
CA LEU A 224 -9.88 -4.39 8.98
C LEU A 224 -8.51 -5.06 8.91
N SER A 225 -8.44 -6.38 9.09
CA SER A 225 -7.21 -7.15 8.94
C SER A 225 -6.64 -7.01 7.52
N ARG A 226 -7.47 -7.14 6.46
CA ARG A 226 -6.98 -6.95 5.07
C ARG A 226 -6.54 -5.53 4.82
N PHE A 227 -7.31 -4.56 5.31
CA PHE A 227 -6.94 -3.16 5.17
C PHE A 227 -5.58 -2.89 5.83
N ALA A 228 -5.38 -3.36 7.06
CA ALA A 228 -4.15 -3.17 7.80
C ALA A 228 -2.97 -3.90 7.15
N TYR A 229 -3.17 -5.14 6.75
CA TYR A 229 -2.18 -5.95 6.05
C TYR A 229 -1.72 -5.29 4.75
N ARG A 230 -2.66 -4.88 3.88
CA ARG A 230 -2.33 -4.21 2.61
C ARG A 230 -1.60 -2.89 2.83
N LYS A 231 -1.96 -2.14 3.88
CA LYS A 231 -1.25 -0.89 4.21
C LYS A 231 0.16 -1.15 4.73
N LEU A 232 0.35 -2.21 5.51
CA LEU A 232 1.64 -2.61 6.01
C LEU A 232 2.56 -3.11 4.89
N GLN A 233 2.10 -4.04 4.05
CA GLN A 233 2.86 -4.51 2.90
C GLN A 233 3.26 -3.37 1.98
N LEU A 234 2.32 -2.49 1.59
CA LEU A 234 2.63 -1.35 0.74
C LEU A 234 3.68 -0.43 1.39
N ALA A 235 3.59 -0.20 2.69
CA ALA A 235 4.57 0.59 3.42
C ALA A 235 5.95 -0.07 3.41
N ILE A 236 6.02 -1.39 3.62
CA ILE A 236 7.27 -2.17 3.56
C ILE A 236 7.85 -2.10 2.15
N ILE A 237 7.05 -2.37 1.10
CA ILE A 237 7.49 -2.34 -0.30
C ILE A 237 8.03 -0.97 -0.67
N THR A 238 7.27 0.10 -0.37
CA THR A 238 7.69 1.46 -0.69
C THR A 238 9.00 1.82 0.00
N LYS A 239 9.17 1.43 1.28
CA LYS A 239 10.40 1.70 2.03
C LYS A 239 11.56 0.84 1.54
N ALA A 240 11.32 -0.43 1.22
CA ALA A 240 12.35 -1.31 0.71
C ALA A 240 12.88 -0.84 -0.65
N ILE A 241 11.99 -0.36 -1.54
CA ILE A 241 12.39 0.31 -2.79
C ILE A 241 13.20 1.58 -2.49
N GLU A 242 12.76 2.42 -1.56
CA GLU A 242 13.48 3.63 -1.15
C GLU A 242 14.91 3.34 -0.65
N TYR A 243 15.13 2.18 -0.03
CA TYR A 243 16.42 1.81 0.56
C TYR A 243 17.16 0.70 -0.20
N ASN A 244 16.71 0.30 -1.40
CA ASN A 244 17.28 -0.79 -2.19
C ASN A 244 17.45 -2.10 -1.40
N VAL A 245 16.43 -2.45 -0.62
CA VAL A 245 16.37 -3.71 0.13
C VAL A 245 15.61 -4.76 -0.69
N PRO A 246 16.19 -5.94 -0.95
CA PRO A 246 15.52 -7.01 -1.69
C PRO A 246 14.28 -7.50 -0.95
N ILE A 247 13.20 -7.71 -1.71
CA ILE A 247 11.94 -8.27 -1.24
C ILE A 247 11.69 -9.57 -1.98
N VAL A 248 11.26 -10.59 -1.25
CA VAL A 248 10.84 -11.88 -1.81
C VAL A 248 9.41 -12.16 -1.36
N PHE A 249 8.56 -12.53 -2.31
CA PHE A 249 7.20 -12.98 -2.03
C PHE A 249 7.13 -14.50 -2.05
N VAL A 250 6.51 -15.09 -1.02
CA VAL A 250 6.38 -16.55 -0.87
C VAL A 250 4.91 -16.93 -0.84
N LYS A 251 4.55 -18.04 -1.50
CA LYS A 251 3.17 -18.53 -1.49
C LYS A 251 2.78 -19.07 -0.11
N PRO A 252 1.60 -18.70 0.40
CA PRO A 252 1.16 -18.99 1.77
C PRO A 252 0.73 -20.45 2.02
N ARG A 253 0.60 -21.31 0.98
CA ARG A 253 0.05 -22.67 1.13
C ARG A 253 0.85 -23.53 2.13
N ASN A 254 0.19 -24.10 3.14
CA ASN A 254 0.75 -25.03 4.14
C ASN A 254 1.93 -24.48 4.97
N THR A 255 2.01 -23.16 5.22
CA THR A 255 3.08 -22.59 6.06
C THR A 255 2.90 -22.89 7.55
N SER A 256 1.70 -23.19 8.03
CA SER A 256 1.48 -23.44 9.46
C SER A 256 1.39 -24.92 9.81
N THR A 257 0.88 -25.77 8.91
CA THR A 257 0.51 -27.19 9.16
C THR A 257 1.63 -28.21 9.00
N THR A 258 2.80 -27.75 8.54
CA THR A 258 3.92 -28.61 8.16
C THR A 258 5.13 -28.31 9.03
N CYS A 259 5.84 -29.35 9.47
CA CYS A 259 7.08 -29.23 10.22
C CYS A 259 8.15 -28.56 9.33
N PRO A 260 8.77 -27.45 9.79
CA PRO A 260 9.76 -26.73 9.00
C PRO A 260 11.05 -27.51 8.76
N GLU A 261 11.36 -28.49 9.61
CA GLU A 261 12.57 -29.31 9.49
C GLU A 261 12.36 -30.56 8.61
N TYR A 262 11.27 -31.30 8.82
CA TYR A 262 11.07 -32.64 8.21
C TYR A 262 9.89 -32.74 7.25
N GLY A 263 9.12 -31.66 7.04
CA GLY A 263 7.97 -31.68 6.16
C GLY A 263 6.78 -32.53 6.65
N ALA A 264 6.85 -33.08 7.86
CA ALA A 264 5.77 -33.88 8.43
C ALA A 264 4.55 -33.02 8.81
N LYS A 265 3.34 -33.62 8.79
CA LYS A 265 2.13 -32.95 9.28
C LYS A 265 2.23 -32.76 10.79
N LEU A 266 1.93 -31.55 11.27
CA LEU A 266 1.99 -31.23 12.70
C LEU A 266 0.67 -31.56 13.39
N ASN A 267 0.78 -32.13 14.59
CA ASN A 267 -0.34 -32.25 15.51
C ASN A 267 -0.46 -30.97 16.34
N TYR A 268 -1.68 -30.55 16.64
CA TYR A 268 -1.90 -29.32 17.41
C TYR A 268 -2.58 -29.63 18.73
N ASN A 269 -1.97 -29.12 19.80
CA ASN A 269 -2.67 -28.91 21.05
C ASN A 269 -2.89 -27.39 21.22
N HIS A 270 -4.11 -26.94 20.96
CA HIS A 270 -4.46 -25.53 20.85
C HIS A 270 -3.56 -24.75 19.86
N ARG A 271 -2.65 -23.90 20.37
CA ARG A 271 -1.70 -23.10 19.56
C ARG A 271 -0.32 -23.74 19.43
N LEU A 272 -0.03 -24.76 20.22
CA LEU A 272 1.26 -25.47 20.18
C LEU A 272 1.21 -26.53 19.08
N ALA A 273 2.17 -26.46 18.19
CA ALA A 273 2.42 -27.44 17.16
C ALA A 273 3.46 -28.45 17.67
N LEU A 274 3.13 -29.73 17.50
CA LEU A 274 3.92 -30.87 17.92
C LEU A 274 4.27 -31.69 16.68
N CYS A 275 5.58 -31.87 16.44
CA CYS A 275 6.06 -32.77 15.41
C CYS A 275 6.36 -34.14 16.02
N THR A 276 5.60 -35.17 15.64
CA THR A 276 5.84 -36.54 16.08
C THR A 276 7.11 -37.15 15.50
N ARG A 277 7.66 -36.57 14.43
CA ARG A 277 8.87 -37.09 13.74
C ARG A 277 10.17 -36.55 14.31
N CYS A 278 10.21 -35.29 14.72
CA CYS A 278 11.43 -34.64 15.21
C CYS A 278 11.32 -34.03 16.61
N GLY A 279 10.17 -34.17 17.26
CA GLY A 279 9.94 -33.66 18.60
C GLY A 279 9.83 -32.13 18.69
N LEU A 280 9.79 -31.40 17.56
CA LEU A 280 9.61 -29.95 17.57
C LEU A 280 8.32 -29.55 18.31
N ILE A 281 8.47 -28.70 19.34
CA ILE A 281 7.38 -28.07 20.08
C ILE A 281 7.48 -26.56 19.87
N ALA A 282 6.57 -25.97 19.11
CA ALA A 282 6.58 -24.53 18.84
C ALA A 282 5.17 -23.97 18.63
N ASP A 283 4.99 -22.70 18.96
CA ASP A 283 3.75 -21.96 18.67
C ASP A 283 3.50 -21.85 17.15
N ARG A 284 2.23 -21.94 16.73
CA ARG A 284 1.82 -21.95 15.32
C ARG A 284 2.39 -20.78 14.50
N ASP A 285 2.43 -19.58 15.07
CA ASP A 285 2.95 -18.39 14.37
C ASP A 285 4.48 -18.48 14.20
N THR A 286 5.18 -19.15 15.13
CA THR A 286 6.62 -19.44 14.98
C THR A 286 6.87 -20.40 13.82
N VAL A 287 6.12 -21.50 13.78
CA VAL A 287 6.16 -22.48 12.69
C VAL A 287 5.88 -21.81 11.35
N GLY A 288 4.85 -20.94 11.28
CA GLY A 288 4.54 -20.11 10.11
C GLY A 288 5.76 -19.32 9.62
N SER A 289 6.36 -18.52 10.51
CA SER A 289 7.52 -17.69 10.18
C SER A 289 8.76 -18.49 9.73
N MET A 290 8.99 -19.67 10.31
CA MET A 290 10.06 -20.59 9.93
C MET A 290 9.81 -21.19 8.54
N ASN A 291 8.60 -21.65 8.27
CA ASN A 291 8.25 -22.21 6.96
C ASN A 291 8.35 -21.16 5.84
N ILE A 292 7.93 -19.91 6.10
CA ILE A 292 8.13 -18.80 5.15
C ILE A 292 9.62 -18.61 4.87
N TYR A 293 10.47 -18.67 5.90
CA TYR A 293 11.91 -18.55 5.78
C TYR A 293 12.51 -19.69 4.93
N PHE A 294 12.22 -20.95 5.25
CA PHE A 294 12.76 -22.09 4.49
C PHE A 294 12.31 -22.09 3.02
N LYS A 295 11.04 -21.77 2.75
CA LYS A 295 10.56 -21.59 1.38
C LYS A 295 11.28 -20.48 0.64
N SER A 296 11.58 -19.38 1.31
CA SER A 296 12.33 -18.30 0.68
C SER A 296 13.75 -18.69 0.33
N ILE A 297 14.40 -19.54 1.14
CA ILE A 297 15.70 -20.12 0.81
C ILE A 297 15.58 -20.97 -0.45
N GLN A 298 14.54 -21.80 -0.59
CA GLN A 298 14.32 -22.58 -1.82
C GLN A 298 14.13 -21.70 -3.07
N VAL A 299 13.49 -20.53 -2.91
CA VAL A 299 13.31 -19.56 -4.01
C VAL A 299 14.60 -18.81 -4.33
N LEU A 300 15.41 -18.50 -3.31
CA LEU A 300 16.68 -17.77 -3.44
C LEU A 300 17.86 -18.67 -3.80
N ALA A 301 17.76 -19.97 -3.55
CA ALA A 301 18.78 -20.94 -3.90
C ALA A 301 18.97 -20.96 -5.43
N PRO A 302 20.20 -20.91 -5.93
CA PRO A 302 20.45 -21.14 -7.35
C PRO A 302 19.89 -22.51 -7.69
N ARG A 303 18.91 -22.59 -8.59
CA ARG A 303 18.54 -23.88 -9.18
C ARG A 303 19.76 -24.35 -9.97
N LEU A 304 20.45 -25.37 -9.46
CA LEU A 304 21.39 -26.15 -10.28
C LEU A 304 20.61 -26.61 -11.52
N GLY A 305 20.92 -26.03 -12.69
CA GLY A 305 20.35 -26.43 -13.97
C GLY A 305 19.22 -25.60 -14.59
N SER A 306 18.93 -24.37 -14.14
CA SER A 306 18.07 -23.47 -14.95
C SER A 306 18.44 -22.00 -14.75
N TRP A 307 19.29 -21.49 -15.65
CA TRP A 307 19.28 -20.07 -16.00
C TRP A 307 17.99 -19.78 -16.78
N SER A 308 16.89 -19.70 -16.05
CA SER A 308 15.82 -18.79 -16.42
C SER A 308 15.62 -17.88 -15.23
N THR A 309 16.23 -16.70 -15.32
CA THR A 309 15.69 -15.52 -14.65
C THR A 309 14.19 -15.54 -14.93
N ARG A 310 13.39 -15.89 -13.93
CA ARG A 310 12.00 -15.49 -13.92
C ARG A 310 12.04 -13.98 -13.73
N SER A 311 12.28 -13.29 -14.84
CA SER A 311 11.92 -11.90 -15.04
C SER A 311 10.53 -11.76 -14.42
N MET A 312 10.26 -10.62 -13.76
CA MET A 312 8.87 -10.22 -13.60
C MET A 312 8.27 -10.24 -15.00
N THR A 313 7.57 -11.32 -15.35
CA THR A 313 6.79 -11.35 -16.58
C THR A 313 5.81 -10.23 -16.43
N ASP A 314 5.87 -9.29 -17.38
CA ASP A 314 4.80 -8.37 -17.70
C ASP A 314 3.48 -9.13 -17.76
N GLU A 315 2.77 -9.25 -16.63
CA GLU A 315 1.34 -9.64 -16.62
C GLU A 315 0.46 -8.41 -16.92
N ASN A 316 0.93 -7.52 -17.80
CA ASN A 316 0.16 -6.44 -18.40
C ASN A 316 0.27 -6.47 -19.94
N GLN A 317 0.28 -7.65 -20.55
CA GLN A 317 -0.17 -7.76 -21.95
C GLN A 317 -1.69 -7.95 -21.97
N PRO A 318 -2.48 -6.95 -22.41
CA PRO A 318 -3.85 -7.19 -22.78
C PRO A 318 -3.86 -8.11 -24.01
N LYS A 319 -4.42 -9.31 -23.87
CA LYS A 319 -4.89 -10.08 -25.02
C LYS A 319 -6.13 -9.37 -25.56
N GLY A 320 -5.97 -8.57 -26.61
CA GLY A 320 -7.08 -7.94 -27.34
C GLY A 320 -6.57 -6.80 -28.22
N GLY A 321 -6.99 -6.81 -29.48
CA GLY A 321 -6.49 -5.99 -30.59
C GLY A 321 -6.36 -4.47 -30.36
N LEU A 322 -5.41 -3.92 -31.11
CA LEU A 322 -5.17 -2.49 -31.34
C LEU A 322 -6.46 -1.67 -31.52
N LEU A 323 -6.65 -0.66 -30.67
CA LEU A 323 -7.27 0.60 -31.04
C LEU A 323 -6.42 1.72 -30.42
N ILE A 324 -5.82 2.50 -31.32
CA ILE A 324 -4.99 3.66 -31.04
C ILE A 324 -5.91 4.75 -30.44
N ASP A 325 -5.45 5.40 -29.37
CA ASP A 325 -6.09 6.51 -28.63
C ASP A 325 -7.04 6.19 -27.45
N GLU A 326 -6.49 5.69 -26.34
CA GLU A 326 -7.08 5.93 -25.00
C GLU A 326 -5.99 6.33 -23.97
N PRO A 327 -6.22 7.36 -23.12
CA PRO A 327 -5.28 7.74 -22.08
C PRO A 327 -5.29 6.71 -20.94
N MET A 328 -4.12 6.47 -20.34
CA MET A 328 -3.92 5.60 -19.18
C MET A 328 -4.89 5.93 -18.03
N THR A 329 -6.01 5.22 -18.01
CA THR A 329 -6.99 5.28 -16.92
C THR A 329 -6.48 4.35 -15.82
N ASN A 330 -5.88 4.92 -14.78
CA ASN A 330 -5.62 4.18 -13.56
C ASN A 330 -6.96 3.66 -13.02
N TYR A 331 -7.23 2.36 -13.16
CA TYR A 331 -8.33 1.67 -12.50
C TYR A 331 -8.11 1.66 -10.98
N ILE A 332 -8.32 2.82 -10.35
CA ILE A 332 -8.61 2.87 -8.93
C ILE A 332 -10.07 2.47 -8.81
N HIS A 333 -10.33 1.18 -8.61
CA HIS A 333 -11.62 0.75 -8.09
C HIS A 333 -11.84 1.43 -6.74
N SER A 334 -12.55 2.56 -6.78
CA SER A 334 -13.09 3.21 -5.60
C SER A 334 -14.20 2.28 -5.08
N TYR A 335 -13.84 1.40 -4.16
CA TYR A 335 -14.85 0.71 -3.37
C TYR A 335 -15.67 1.79 -2.64
N LYS A 336 -16.94 1.91 -3.06
CA LYS A 336 -17.97 2.62 -2.31
C LYS A 336 -18.04 1.95 -0.94
N PHE A 337 -17.56 2.64 0.08
CA PHE A 337 -17.94 2.32 1.45
C PHE A 337 -19.42 2.69 1.58
N ILE A 338 -20.28 1.69 1.78
CA ILE A 338 -21.64 1.90 2.31
C ILE A 338 -21.54 2.14 3.82
#